data_AF-A0A2H5YFU4-F1
#
_entry.id   AF-A0A2H5YFU4-F1
#
_cell.length_a   1.000
_cell.length_b   1.000
_cell.length_c   1.000
_cell.angle_alpha   90.00
_cell.angle_beta   90.00
_cell.angle_gamma   90.00
#
_symmetry.space_group_name_H-M   'P 1'
#
loop_
_entity.id
_entity.type
_entity.pdbx_description
1 polymer ?
#
loop_
_entity_poly.entity_id
_entity_poly.type
_entity_poly.pdbx_seq_one_letter_code
_entity_poly.pdbx_strand_id
1 'polypeptide(L)'
;MPRLGELLEQTRLERGLSLEDVERDTRIPRKYILALEQEDFSQLPPLVYARGFARAYASYLGLNPRDVLALLPVQEEEEVKLRPLTRVERPRTFSGSALGLVAVLSAIALALAAVVGLGRERSSRLELGPSAAQVRPDAVPQLVGRDMAEVAAELESRGLDYVLIAVPDGQDSQGRVVAQLPGAGQRPDSGQPVLVVVGR
;
A
#
# COMPACT_ATOMS: atom_id res chain seq x y z
N MET A 1 -18.77 -61.17 17.67
CA MET A 1 -17.86 -60.68 16.60
C MET A 1 -16.44 -60.86 17.12
N PRO A 2 -15.48 -61.33 16.31
CA PRO A 2 -14.10 -61.43 16.75
C PRO A 2 -13.58 -60.05 17.15
N ARG A 3 -12.75 -60.00 18.21
CA ARG A 3 -12.05 -58.77 18.61
C ARG A 3 -11.02 -58.39 17.54
N LEU A 4 -10.76 -57.11 17.36
CA LEU A 4 -9.80 -56.60 16.36
C LEU A 4 -8.44 -57.25 16.55
N GLY A 5 -7.97 -57.26 17.80
CA GLY A 5 -6.67 -57.82 18.16
C GLY A 5 -6.54 -59.30 17.81
N GLU A 6 -7.53 -60.10 18.23
CA GLU A 6 -7.59 -61.53 17.95
C GLU A 6 -7.60 -61.82 16.44
N LEU A 7 -8.37 -61.05 15.65
CA LEU A 7 -8.43 -61.20 14.21
C LEU A 7 -7.05 -60.99 13.55
N LEU A 8 -6.35 -59.92 13.96
CA LEU A 8 -5.03 -59.58 13.42
C LEU A 8 -3.98 -60.63 13.81
N GLU A 9 -3.95 -61.02 15.09
CA GLU A 9 -3.01 -62.01 15.61
C GLU A 9 -3.21 -63.37 14.94
N GLN A 10 -4.46 -63.87 14.89
CA GLN A 10 -4.77 -65.16 14.26
C GLN A 10 -4.36 -65.15 12.79
N THR A 11 -4.73 -64.12 12.04
CA THR A 11 -4.37 -64.03 10.61
C THR A 11 -2.85 -64.00 10.40
N ARG A 12 -2.10 -63.31 11.27
CA ARG A 12 -0.63 -63.31 11.23
C ARG A 12 -0.06 -64.70 11.48
N LEU A 13 -0.55 -65.37 12.52
CA LEU A 13 -0.08 -66.70 12.92
C LEU A 13 -0.44 -67.78 11.88
N GLU A 14 -1.64 -67.73 11.30
CA GLU A 14 -2.07 -68.62 10.21
C GLU A 14 -1.18 -68.49 8.96
N ARG A 15 -0.62 -67.29 8.75
CA ARG A 15 0.35 -67.02 7.67
C ARG A 15 1.79 -67.37 8.06
N GLY A 16 2.04 -67.80 9.29
CA GLY A 16 3.37 -68.14 9.78
C GLY A 16 4.33 -66.95 9.89
N LEU A 17 3.80 -65.73 10.05
CA LEU A 17 4.59 -64.50 10.08
C LEU A 17 4.99 -64.13 11.52
N SER A 18 6.27 -63.82 11.73
CA SER A 18 6.73 -63.27 13.01
C SER A 18 6.43 -61.76 13.08
N LEU A 19 6.51 -61.17 14.28
CA LEU A 19 6.40 -59.71 14.43
C LEU A 19 7.55 -58.99 13.72
N GLU A 20 8.74 -59.59 13.67
CA GLU A 20 9.90 -59.08 12.95
C GLU A 20 9.69 -59.08 11.43
N ASP A 21 9.02 -60.09 10.88
CA ASP A 21 8.68 -60.14 9.46
C ASP A 21 7.74 -58.99 9.08
N VAL A 22 6.67 -58.81 9.87
CA VAL A 22 5.72 -57.71 9.68
C VAL A 22 6.44 -56.36 9.82
N GLU A 23 7.29 -56.19 10.83
CA GLU A 23 8.04 -54.94 11.07
C GLU A 23 8.95 -54.61 9.88
N ARG A 24 9.69 -55.60 9.37
CA ARG A 24 10.59 -55.44 8.21
C ARG A 24 9.83 -55.01 6.96
N ASP A 25 8.71 -55.68 6.67
CA ASP A 25 8.00 -55.53 5.40
C ASP A 25 7.06 -54.33 5.39
N THR A 26 6.41 -54.02 6.52
CA THR A 26 5.48 -52.89 6.66
C THR A 26 6.15 -51.60 7.15
N ARG A 27 7.38 -51.69 7.69
CA ARG A 27 8.07 -50.60 8.40
C ARG A 27 7.32 -50.08 9.63
N ILE A 28 6.35 -50.82 10.15
CA ILE A 28 5.65 -50.50 11.39
C ILE A 28 6.46 -51.10 12.54
N PRO A 29 6.90 -50.32 13.54
CA PRO A 29 7.60 -50.85 14.69
C PRO A 29 6.83 -51.99 15.38
N ARG A 30 7.51 -53.08 15.76
CA ARG A 30 6.89 -54.27 16.36
C ARG A 30 6.02 -53.98 17.57
N LYS A 31 6.40 -52.96 18.36
CA LYS A 31 5.65 -52.51 19.54
C LYS A 31 4.23 -52.05 19.19
N TYR A 32 4.03 -51.47 18.01
CA TYR A 32 2.71 -51.01 17.56
C TYR A 32 1.90 -52.12 16.91
N ILE A 33 2.56 -53.09 16.27
CA ILE A 33 1.91 -54.31 15.77
C ILE A 33 1.35 -55.10 16.96
N LEU A 34 2.18 -55.31 17.99
CA LEU A 34 1.77 -55.97 19.23
C LEU A 34 0.64 -55.21 19.94
N ALA A 35 0.74 -53.88 20.02
CA ALA A 35 -0.32 -53.06 20.61
C ALA A 35 -1.66 -53.16 19.87
N LEU A 36 -1.64 -53.30 18.53
CA LEU A 36 -2.86 -53.56 17.74
C LEU A 36 -3.43 -54.95 18.01
N GLU A 37 -2.58 -55.98 18.11
CA GLU A 37 -2.98 -57.36 18.42
C GLU A 37 -3.52 -57.52 19.85
N GLN A 38 -3.01 -56.73 20.79
CA GLN A 38 -3.44 -56.74 22.19
C GLN A 38 -4.55 -55.73 22.50
N GLU A 39 -5.00 -54.97 21.50
CA GLU A 39 -5.94 -53.85 21.65
C GLU A 39 -5.48 -52.81 22.72
N ASP A 40 -4.17 -52.70 22.95
CA ASP A 40 -3.59 -51.71 23.84
C ASP A 40 -3.38 -50.39 23.10
N PHE A 41 -4.49 -49.70 22.84
CA PHE A 41 -4.49 -48.43 22.12
C PHE A 41 -3.74 -47.31 22.87
N SER A 42 -3.41 -47.49 24.15
CA SER A 42 -2.65 -46.51 24.95
C SER A 42 -1.18 -46.42 24.52
N GLN A 43 -0.64 -47.51 23.94
CA GLN A 43 0.74 -47.58 23.45
C GLN A 43 0.88 -47.09 22.01
N LEU A 44 -0.24 -46.85 21.31
CA LEU A 44 -0.23 -46.42 19.92
C LEU A 44 0.20 -44.95 19.77
N PRO A 45 0.78 -44.57 18.62
CA PRO A 45 1.02 -43.17 18.30
C PRO A 45 -0.31 -42.40 18.14
N PRO A 46 -0.26 -41.06 17.91
CA PRO A 46 -1.47 -40.30 17.62
C PRO A 46 -2.36 -40.97 16.58
N LEU A 47 -3.69 -40.88 16.76
CA LEU A 47 -4.71 -41.66 16.04
C LEU A 47 -4.56 -41.65 14.52
N VAL A 48 -4.12 -40.51 13.96
CA VAL A 48 -3.84 -40.37 12.52
C VAL A 48 -2.83 -41.42 12.04
N TYR A 49 -1.75 -41.64 12.79
CA TYR A 49 -0.75 -42.67 12.50
C TYR A 49 -1.26 -44.07 12.82
N ALA A 50 -1.96 -44.25 13.95
CA ALA A 50 -2.52 -45.54 14.34
C ALA A 50 -3.46 -46.12 13.27
N ARG A 51 -4.32 -45.28 12.67
CA ARG A 51 -5.19 -45.65 11.54
C ARG A 51 -4.38 -46.05 10.31
N GLY A 52 -3.29 -45.33 10.03
CA GLY A 52 -2.36 -45.67 8.95
C GLY A 52 -1.72 -47.05 9.16
N PHE A 53 -1.26 -47.33 10.37
CA PHE A 53 -0.66 -48.61 10.75
C PHE A 53 -1.66 -49.76 10.67
N ALA A 54 -2.86 -49.59 11.24
CA ALA A 54 -3.92 -50.61 11.15
C ALA A 54 -4.29 -50.92 9.69
N ARG A 55 -4.38 -49.90 8.83
CA ARG A 55 -4.65 -50.08 7.39
C ARG A 55 -3.54 -50.84 6.68
N ALA A 56 -2.29 -50.44 6.90
CA ALA A 56 -1.13 -51.06 6.27
C ALA A 56 -0.97 -52.51 6.73
N TYR A 57 -1.18 -52.77 8.03
CA TYR A 57 -1.09 -54.11 8.58
C TYR A 57 -2.22 -55.02 8.06
N ALA A 58 -3.46 -54.54 8.02
CA ALA A 58 -4.57 -55.26 7.40
C ALA A 58 -4.28 -55.63 5.94
N SER A 59 -3.76 -54.66 5.17
CA SER A 59 -3.41 -54.87 3.76
C SER A 59 -2.31 -55.92 3.61
N TYR A 60 -1.28 -55.88 4.47
CA TYR A 60 -0.21 -56.86 4.50
C TYR A 60 -0.71 -58.27 4.84
N LEU A 61 -1.65 -58.38 5.79
CA LEU A 61 -2.35 -59.61 6.15
C LEU A 61 -3.42 -60.04 5.14
N GLY A 62 -3.62 -59.31 4.04
CA GLY A 62 -4.65 -59.60 3.03
C GLY A 62 -6.08 -59.48 3.54
N LEU A 63 -6.28 -58.81 4.68
CA LEU A 63 -7.58 -58.46 5.21
C LEU A 63 -8.10 -57.21 4.51
N ASN A 64 -9.43 -57.05 4.47
CA ASN A 64 -10.02 -55.81 3.98
C ASN A 64 -9.76 -54.67 4.97
N PRO A 65 -9.02 -53.61 4.60
CA PRO A 65 -8.68 -52.55 5.54
C PRO A 65 -9.88 -51.76 6.04
N ARG A 66 -10.98 -51.71 5.28
CA ARG A 66 -12.21 -51.03 5.73
C ARG A 66 -12.83 -51.72 6.93
N ASP A 67 -12.85 -53.05 6.91
CA ASP A 67 -13.45 -53.87 7.97
C ASP A 67 -12.61 -53.79 9.24
N VAL A 68 -11.27 -53.86 9.09
CA VAL A 68 -10.33 -53.69 10.23
C VAL A 68 -10.46 -52.29 10.84
N LEU A 69 -10.52 -51.24 10.02
CA LEU A 69 -10.65 -49.87 10.51
C LEU A 69 -12.00 -49.57 11.19
N ALA A 70 -13.05 -50.32 10.87
CA ALA A 70 -14.36 -50.21 11.52
C ALA A 70 -14.37 -50.80 12.94
N LEU A 71 -13.45 -51.73 13.23
CA LEU A 71 -13.28 -52.33 14.56
C LEU A 71 -12.35 -51.51 15.47
N LEU A 72 -11.58 -50.58 14.92
CA LEU A 72 -10.74 -49.69 15.72
C LEU A 72 -11.65 -48.74 16.52
N PRO A 73 -11.40 -48.52 17.83
CA PRO A 73 -12.18 -47.56 18.60
C PRO A 73 -12.03 -46.18 17.95
N VAL A 74 -13.10 -45.74 17.29
CA VAL A 74 -13.21 -44.41 16.73
C VAL A 74 -13.35 -43.49 17.93
N GLN A 75 -12.25 -42.88 18.36
CA GLN A 75 -12.38 -41.56 18.96
C GLN A 75 -12.91 -40.71 17.80
N GLU A 76 -14.22 -40.44 17.85
CA GLU A 76 -14.86 -39.44 17.02
C GLU A 76 -13.85 -38.31 16.89
N GLU A 77 -13.54 -38.00 15.64
CA GLU A 77 -12.67 -36.90 15.25
C GLU A 77 -12.78 -35.85 16.34
N GLU A 78 -11.72 -35.68 17.15
CA GLU A 78 -11.53 -34.38 17.78
C GLU A 78 -11.51 -33.50 16.56
N GLU A 79 -12.68 -32.93 16.30
CA GLU A 79 -13.06 -32.27 15.09
C GLU A 79 -11.80 -31.50 14.82
N VAL A 80 -11.11 -31.82 13.72
CA VAL A 80 -10.17 -30.86 13.22
C VAL A 80 -11.13 -29.77 12.75
N LYS A 81 -11.69 -28.99 13.70
CA LYS A 81 -11.63 -27.56 13.75
C LYS A 81 -10.24 -27.30 13.26
N LEU A 82 -10.13 -27.32 11.93
CA LEU A 82 -9.26 -26.52 11.16
C LEU A 82 -9.51 -25.16 11.81
N ARG A 83 -8.73 -24.85 12.85
CA ARG A 83 -8.52 -23.47 13.26
C ARG A 83 -8.11 -22.89 11.94
N PRO A 84 -8.99 -22.12 11.27
CA PRO A 84 -8.81 -21.80 9.88
C PRO A 84 -7.43 -21.19 9.81
N LEU A 85 -6.44 -21.93 9.24
CA LEU A 85 -5.00 -21.75 9.46
C LEU A 85 -4.78 -20.29 9.75
N THR A 86 -4.70 -19.90 11.05
CA THR A 86 -5.07 -18.53 11.52
C THR A 86 -4.75 -17.64 10.38
N ARG A 87 -5.78 -17.22 9.59
CA ARG A 87 -5.54 -16.56 8.30
C ARG A 87 -4.42 -15.64 8.63
N VAL A 88 -3.24 -15.87 8.03
CA VAL A 88 -2.12 -14.98 8.25
C VAL A 88 -2.66 -13.71 7.63
N GLU A 89 -3.34 -12.91 8.45
CA GLU A 89 -3.54 -11.52 8.23
C GLU A 89 -2.10 -11.11 8.11
N ARG A 90 -1.63 -11.04 6.85
CA ARG A 90 -0.43 -10.29 6.51
C ARG A 90 -0.58 -9.06 7.36
N PRO A 91 0.32 -8.82 8.34
CA PRO A 91 0.13 -7.74 9.29
C PRO A 91 -0.27 -6.58 8.41
N ARG A 92 -1.50 -6.09 8.58
CA ARG A 92 -1.87 -4.83 7.96
C ARG A 92 -0.90 -3.92 8.66
N THR A 93 0.21 -3.62 7.99
CA THR A 93 1.14 -2.59 8.41
C THR A 93 0.27 -1.37 8.30
N PHE A 94 -0.38 -1.04 9.41
CA PHE A 94 -1.06 0.22 9.59
C PHE A 94 0.09 1.20 9.56
N SER A 95 0.42 1.59 8.33
CA SER A 95 1.49 2.50 8.04
C SER A 95 1.04 3.77 8.73
N GLY A 96 1.74 4.13 9.81
CA GLY A 96 1.54 5.39 10.52
C GLY A 96 1.70 6.63 9.62
N SER A 97 1.94 6.45 8.31
CA SER A 97 1.96 7.47 7.28
C SER A 97 0.66 8.26 7.17
N ALA A 98 -0.52 7.70 7.46
CA ALA A 98 -1.76 8.49 7.42
C ALA A 98 -1.85 9.51 8.58
N LEU A 99 -1.48 9.11 9.79
CA LEU A 99 -1.38 10.00 10.95
C LEU A 99 -0.19 10.97 10.83
N GLY A 100 0.94 10.49 10.29
CA GLY A 100 2.11 11.31 10.00
C GLY A 100 1.83 12.37 8.94
N LEU A 101 1.10 12.04 7.87
CA LEU A 101 0.72 13.00 6.84
C LEU A 101 -0.21 14.07 7.40
N VAL A 102 -1.20 13.70 8.22
CA VAL A 102 -2.11 14.67 8.85
C VAL A 102 -1.36 15.57 9.83
N ALA A 103 -0.42 15.03 10.61
CA ALA A 103 0.43 15.82 11.51
C ALA A 103 1.39 16.76 10.76
N VAL A 104 1.96 16.32 9.64
CA VAL A 104 2.83 17.15 8.79
C VAL A 104 2.02 18.24 8.09
N LEU A 105 0.84 17.92 7.56
CA LEU A 105 -0.03 18.90 6.92
C LEU A 105 -0.57 19.92 7.93
N SER A 106 -0.92 19.50 9.15
CA SER A 106 -1.35 20.44 10.19
C SER A 106 -0.19 21.31 10.69
N ALA A 107 1.03 20.78 10.79
CA ALA A 107 2.22 21.57 11.10
C ALA A 107 2.57 22.57 9.98
N ILE A 108 2.46 22.17 8.71
CA ILE A 108 2.66 23.07 7.56
C ILE A 108 1.58 24.14 7.52
N ALA A 109 0.32 23.80 7.76
CA ALA A 109 -0.78 24.75 7.83
C ALA A 109 -0.60 25.75 8.99
N LEU A 110 -0.16 25.28 10.16
CA LEU A 110 0.19 26.15 11.30
C LEU A 110 1.38 27.06 10.99
N ALA A 111 2.41 26.56 10.33
CA ALA A 111 3.56 27.36 9.91
C ALA A 111 3.17 28.42 8.88
N LEU A 112 2.33 28.06 7.89
CA LEU A 112 1.78 29.00 6.92
C LEU A 112 0.89 30.04 7.59
N ALA A 113 0.02 29.63 8.51
CA ALA A 113 -0.81 30.54 9.30
C ALA A 113 0.02 31.46 10.18
N ALA A 114 1.13 30.99 10.74
CA ALA A 114 2.07 31.81 11.49
C ALA A 114 2.77 32.82 10.57
N VAL A 115 3.24 32.43 9.38
CA VAL A 115 3.85 33.35 8.40
C VAL A 115 2.86 34.41 7.93
N VAL A 116 1.61 34.03 7.64
CA VAL A 116 0.54 34.95 7.22
C VAL A 116 0.06 35.83 8.38
N GLY A 117 0.02 35.29 9.61
CA GLY A 117 -0.37 35.99 10.84
C GLY A 117 0.67 36.99 11.31
N LEU A 118 1.95 36.60 11.31
CA LEU A 118 3.09 37.48 11.60
C LEU A 118 3.30 38.55 10.50
N GLY A 119 2.84 38.29 9.28
CA GLY A 119 2.80 39.28 8.20
C GLY A 119 1.65 40.28 8.28
N ARG A 120 0.57 39.97 9.02
CA ARG A 120 -0.62 40.84 9.15
C ARG A 120 -0.55 41.80 10.33
N GLU A 121 0.15 41.46 11.42
CA GLU A 121 0.21 42.31 12.62
C GLU A 121 1.29 43.41 12.59
N ARG A 122 2.14 43.45 11.56
CA ARG A 122 3.12 44.55 11.41
C ARG A 122 2.55 45.79 10.68
N SER A 123 1.30 45.73 10.23
CA SER A 123 0.69 46.76 9.36
C SER A 123 -0.28 47.71 10.07
N SER A 124 -0.52 47.56 11.38
CA SER A 124 -1.47 48.41 12.15
C SER A 124 -0.81 49.33 13.18
N ARG A 125 0.53 49.42 13.21
CA ARG A 125 1.22 50.53 13.87
C ARG A 125 2.12 51.20 12.86
N LEU A 126 1.60 52.24 12.22
CA LEU A 126 2.29 53.49 11.88
C LEU A 126 1.28 54.37 11.12
N GLU A 127 0.20 54.75 11.81
CA GLU A 127 -0.50 55.98 11.44
C GLU A 127 0.18 57.15 12.15
N LEU A 128 0.36 58.22 11.35
CA LEU A 128 0.46 59.64 11.68
C LEU A 128 1.84 60.31 11.60
N GLY A 129 2.10 60.85 10.40
CA GLY A 129 3.02 61.96 10.14
C GLY A 129 2.88 62.39 8.66
N PRO A 130 2.54 63.65 8.35
CA PRO A 130 1.87 64.01 7.10
C PRO A 130 2.84 64.28 5.94
N SER A 131 2.26 64.26 4.73
CA SER A 131 2.68 65.10 3.60
C SER A 131 4.00 64.72 2.91
N ALA A 132 3.89 63.97 1.81
CA ALA A 132 4.03 64.52 0.46
C ALA A 132 4.01 63.42 -0.61
N ALA A 133 3.39 63.74 -1.74
CA ALA A 133 3.44 63.03 -3.03
C ALA A 133 2.60 61.75 -3.17
N GLN A 134 1.32 61.98 -3.49
CA GLN A 134 0.57 61.10 -4.37
C GLN A 134 1.34 60.91 -5.69
N VAL A 135 1.73 59.68 -6.03
CA VAL A 135 1.91 59.27 -7.42
C VAL A 135 0.92 58.13 -7.64
N ARG A 136 -0.16 58.46 -8.35
CA ARG A 136 -1.17 57.51 -8.81
C ARG A 136 -0.55 56.62 -9.89
N PRO A 137 -0.84 55.31 -9.97
CA PRO A 137 -0.60 54.57 -11.19
C PRO A 137 -1.64 55.01 -12.23
N ASP A 138 -1.18 55.81 -13.19
CA ASP A 138 -1.94 56.18 -14.40
C ASP A 138 -2.12 54.96 -15.32
N ALA A 139 -3.19 54.99 -16.13
CA ALA A 139 -3.59 53.90 -17.02
C ALA A 139 -2.47 53.49 -18.01
N VAL A 140 -2.44 52.21 -18.39
CA VAL A 140 -1.41 51.65 -19.29
C VAL A 140 -1.45 52.39 -20.65
N PRO A 141 -0.34 52.99 -21.12
CA PRO A 141 -0.30 53.68 -22.41
C PRO A 141 -0.43 52.71 -23.59
N GLN A 142 -0.70 53.24 -24.79
CA GLN A 142 -0.75 52.44 -26.01
C GLN A 142 0.67 52.24 -26.57
N LEU A 143 1.14 51.00 -26.50
CA LEU A 143 2.49 50.52 -26.83
C LEU A 143 2.54 49.73 -28.14
N VAL A 144 1.41 49.20 -28.61
CA VAL A 144 1.32 48.45 -29.89
C VAL A 144 1.79 49.32 -31.06
N GLY A 145 2.76 48.82 -31.84
CA GLY A 145 3.37 49.46 -33.00
C GLY A 145 4.62 50.30 -32.71
N ARG A 146 4.99 50.50 -31.43
CA ARG A 146 6.18 51.26 -31.03
C ARG A 146 7.43 50.37 -30.92
N ASP A 147 8.59 51.01 -30.95
CA ASP A 147 9.89 50.34 -30.78
C ASP A 147 10.07 49.84 -29.35
N MET A 148 10.57 48.63 -29.19
CA MET A 148 10.71 48.00 -27.88
C MET A 148 11.67 48.77 -26.95
N ALA A 149 12.73 49.40 -27.47
CA ALA A 149 13.67 50.13 -26.63
C ALA A 149 13.02 51.36 -25.99
N GLU A 150 12.15 52.04 -26.72
CA GLU A 150 11.39 53.19 -26.22
C GLU A 150 10.31 52.75 -25.22
N VAL A 151 9.63 51.63 -25.50
CA VAL A 151 8.59 51.07 -24.62
C VAL A 151 9.17 50.60 -23.28
N ALA A 152 10.32 49.94 -23.29
CA ALA A 152 11.01 49.51 -22.07
C ALA A 152 11.34 50.72 -21.18
N ALA A 153 11.95 51.76 -21.75
CA ALA A 153 12.32 52.96 -21.02
C ALA A 153 11.09 53.69 -20.43
N GLU A 154 9.97 53.74 -21.17
CA GLU A 154 8.74 54.37 -20.69
C GLU A 154 8.12 53.58 -19.53
N LEU A 155 8.03 52.25 -19.63
CA LEU A 155 7.50 51.39 -18.56
C LEU A 155 8.36 51.45 -17.29
N GLU A 156 9.68 51.46 -17.44
CA GLU A 156 10.63 51.63 -16.32
C GLU A 156 10.52 53.00 -15.66
N SER A 157 10.40 54.08 -16.45
CA SER A 157 10.24 55.44 -15.91
C SER A 157 8.94 55.62 -15.10
N ARG A 158 7.92 54.83 -15.41
CA ARG A 158 6.62 54.81 -14.73
C ARG A 158 6.56 53.81 -13.57
N GLY A 159 7.62 53.04 -13.35
CA GLY A 159 7.68 52.00 -12.31
C GLY A 159 6.71 50.84 -12.56
N LEU A 160 6.43 50.53 -13.83
CA LEU A 160 5.56 49.41 -14.21
C LEU A 160 6.41 48.17 -14.52
N ASP A 161 6.16 47.08 -13.80
CA ASP A 161 6.75 45.78 -14.10
C ASP A 161 6.25 45.26 -15.45
N TYR A 162 7.13 44.69 -16.28
CA TYR A 162 6.75 44.16 -17.59
C TYR A 162 7.45 42.83 -17.92
N VAL A 163 6.78 42.02 -18.77
CA VAL A 163 7.28 40.73 -19.24
C VAL A 163 7.31 40.73 -20.77
N LEU A 164 8.46 40.35 -21.33
CA LEU A 164 8.68 40.28 -22.78
C LEU A 164 8.37 38.90 -23.34
N ILE A 165 7.53 38.87 -24.37
CA ILE A 165 7.26 37.66 -25.15
C ILE A 165 7.64 37.92 -26.60
N ALA A 166 8.65 37.21 -27.11
CA ALA A 166 9.02 37.28 -28.52
C ALA A 166 8.24 36.24 -29.34
N VAL A 167 7.57 36.69 -30.40
CA VAL A 167 6.86 35.81 -31.34
C VAL A 167 7.48 35.96 -32.73
N PRO A 168 7.80 34.85 -33.43
CA PRO A 168 8.28 34.92 -34.81
C PRO A 168 7.13 35.42 -35.68
N ASP A 169 7.24 36.66 -36.16
CA ASP A 169 6.22 37.31 -36.94
C ASP A 169 6.82 37.77 -38.28
N GLY A 170 5.99 38.02 -39.28
CA GLY A 170 6.45 38.40 -40.62
C GLY A 170 7.45 39.56 -40.60
N GLN A 171 8.31 39.66 -41.63
CA GLN A 171 9.44 40.60 -41.73
C GLN A 171 9.13 42.07 -41.36
N ASP A 172 7.86 42.49 -41.44
CA ASP A 172 7.42 43.86 -41.18
C ASP A 172 7.26 44.21 -39.68
N SER A 173 7.39 43.23 -38.77
CA SER A 173 7.17 43.40 -37.32
C SER A 173 8.43 43.29 -36.46
N GLN A 174 9.63 43.13 -37.05
CA GLN A 174 10.86 42.89 -36.29
C GLN A 174 11.18 44.04 -35.32
N GLY A 175 11.23 43.73 -34.02
CA GLY A 175 11.57 44.67 -32.94
C GLY A 175 10.43 45.56 -32.46
N ARG A 176 9.22 45.42 -33.00
CA ARG A 176 8.04 46.22 -32.62
C ARG A 176 7.06 45.45 -31.75
N VAL A 177 6.38 46.18 -30.86
CA VAL A 177 5.34 45.59 -30.02
C VAL A 177 4.10 45.27 -30.87
N VAL A 178 3.75 43.99 -30.98
CA VAL A 178 2.61 43.49 -31.76
C VAL A 178 1.34 43.42 -30.90
N ALA A 179 1.50 43.18 -29.60
CA ALA A 179 0.39 43.14 -28.67
C ALA A 179 0.81 43.55 -27.26
N GLN A 180 -0.14 44.07 -26.50
CA GLN A 180 0.04 44.39 -25.08
C GLN A 180 -1.17 43.91 -24.26
N LEU A 181 -0.92 43.46 -23.04
CA LEU A 181 -1.94 43.12 -22.06
C LEU A 181 -1.50 43.62 -20.67
N PRO A 182 -2.33 44.36 -19.91
CA PRO A 182 -3.68 44.81 -20.24
C PRO A 182 -3.72 45.77 -21.44
N GLY A 183 -4.87 45.84 -22.11
CA GLY A 183 -5.04 46.73 -23.27
C GLY A 183 -4.86 48.20 -22.92
N ALA A 184 -4.56 49.04 -23.90
CA ALA A 184 -4.35 50.48 -23.69
C ALA A 184 -5.54 51.11 -22.93
N GLY A 185 -5.25 51.88 -21.88
CA GLY A 185 -6.24 52.51 -21.01
C GLY A 185 -6.83 51.60 -19.93
N GLN A 186 -6.51 50.30 -19.91
CA GLN A 186 -6.91 49.39 -18.84
C GLN A 186 -5.95 49.51 -17.65
N ARG A 187 -6.48 49.31 -16.45
CA ARG A 187 -5.69 49.33 -15.21
C ARG A 187 -5.24 47.89 -14.90
N PRO A 188 -3.94 47.64 -14.70
CA PRO A 188 -3.48 46.36 -14.19
C PRO A 188 -4.00 46.18 -12.76
N ASP A 189 -4.43 44.97 -12.40
CA ASP A 189 -4.67 44.66 -10.99
C ASP A 189 -3.34 44.80 -10.22
N SER A 190 -3.41 45.17 -8.94
CA SER A 190 -2.24 45.42 -8.10
C SER A 190 -1.23 44.28 -8.17
N GLY A 191 -0.05 44.54 -8.75
CA GLY A 191 1.03 43.57 -8.89
C GLY A 191 1.01 42.70 -10.15
N GLN A 192 0.11 42.96 -11.12
CA GLN A 192 0.17 42.31 -12.44
C GLN A 192 1.14 43.05 -13.38
N PRO A 193 2.15 42.36 -13.95
CA PRO A 193 3.06 42.97 -14.91
C PRO A 193 2.39 43.17 -16.27
N VAL A 194 2.80 44.22 -16.99
CA VAL A 194 2.36 44.47 -18.37
C VAL A 194 3.06 43.50 -19.30
N LEU A 195 2.29 42.68 -20.00
CA LEU A 195 2.80 41.78 -21.01
C LEU A 195 3.02 42.55 -22.31
N VAL A 196 4.24 42.50 -22.84
CA VAL A 196 4.63 43.14 -24.09
C VAL A 196 5.08 42.07 -25.06
N VAL A 197 4.32 41.89 -26.15
CA VAL A 197 4.62 40.91 -27.20
C VAL A 197 5.36 41.61 -28.33
N VAL A 198 6.56 41.14 -28.67
CA VAL A 198 7.43 41.74 -29.69
C VAL A 198 7.61 40.79 -30.86
N GLY A 199 7.43 41.29 -32.08
CA GLY A 199 7.72 40.55 -33.30
C GLY A 199 9.22 40.38 -33.49
N ARG A 200 9.69 39.19 -33.85
CA ARG A 200 11.11 38.90 -34.08
C ARG A 200 11.35 38.27 -35.44
#